data_AF-A0A4U1BY74-F1
#
_entry.id   AF-A0A4U1BY74-F1
#
_cell.length_a   1.000
_cell.length_b   1.000
_cell.length_c   1.000
_cell.angle_alpha   90.00
_cell.angle_beta   90.00
_cell.angle_gamma   90.00
#
_symmetry.space_group_name_H-M   'P 1'
#
loop_
_entity.id
_entity.type
_entity.pdbx_description
1 polymer ?
#
loop_
_entity_poly.entity_id
_entity_poly.type
_entity_poly.pdbx_seq_one_letter_code
_entity_poly.pdbx_strand_id
1 'polypeptide(L)'
;MTKTSTIEQEKEYFLKNQFWAATISAAFARAYVYTSESGVKITDKQKNDFKKALFKCVEGLVETEYLNRNINEVEHIKNIQKLQECVNAEHISILPEKGLKFGVAQKLLNLYLKYLWCSDKLKYPPPHFPLDRLIQENNIQVNWTDLKCDEKKYSEVINDLCKGEGKAEWELVKYNSFLR
;
A
#
# COMPACT_ATOMS: atom_id res chain seq x y z
N MET A 1 -9.57 -3.48 33.67
CA MET A 1 -8.72 -4.69 33.62
C MET A 1 -8.17 -4.79 32.21
N THR A 2 -6.92 -4.40 32.00
CA THR A 2 -6.20 -4.58 30.73
C THR A 2 -5.92 -6.07 30.58
N LYS A 3 -6.48 -6.73 29.55
CA LYS A 3 -6.09 -8.10 29.19
C LYS A 3 -4.59 -8.09 28.86
N THR A 4 -3.81 -8.89 29.57
CA THR A 4 -2.43 -9.17 29.21
C THR A 4 -2.43 -9.91 27.87
N SER A 5 -1.72 -9.36 26.90
CA SER A 5 -1.53 -9.94 25.56
C SER A 5 -0.69 -11.22 25.65
N THR A 6 -1.01 -12.23 24.83
CA THR A 6 -0.22 -13.47 24.74
C THR A 6 1.09 -13.25 23.98
N ILE A 7 2.08 -14.12 24.17
CA ILE A 7 3.36 -14.00 23.45
C ILE A 7 3.18 -14.10 21.92
N GLU A 8 2.17 -14.86 21.46
CA GLU A 8 1.78 -14.94 20.06
C GLU A 8 1.23 -13.59 19.55
N GLN A 9 0.41 -12.91 20.34
CA GLN A 9 -0.15 -11.60 20.00
C GLN A 9 0.96 -10.53 19.91
N GLU A 10 1.94 -10.56 20.82
CA GLU A 10 3.12 -9.67 20.75
C GLU A 10 3.98 -9.92 19.51
N LYS A 11 4.22 -11.20 19.15
CA LYS A 11 4.96 -11.57 17.94
C LYS A 11 4.25 -11.08 16.67
N GLU A 12 2.94 -11.25 16.61
CA GLU A 12 2.14 -10.79 15.48
C GLU A 12 2.18 -9.27 15.37
N TYR A 13 1.99 -8.56 16.48
CA TYR A 13 2.06 -7.10 16.52
C TYR A 13 3.45 -6.60 16.07
N PHE A 14 4.54 -7.25 16.52
CA PHE A 14 5.88 -6.93 16.06
C PHE A 14 6.03 -7.08 14.54
N LEU A 15 5.62 -8.22 13.98
CA LEU A 15 5.72 -8.48 12.54
C LEU A 15 4.91 -7.47 11.72
N LYS A 16 3.65 -7.20 12.12
CA LYS A 16 2.81 -6.18 11.48
C LYS A 16 3.49 -4.81 11.47
N ASN A 17 4.14 -4.42 12.57
CA ASN A 17 4.91 -3.17 12.62
C ASN A 17 6.13 -3.18 11.68
N GLN A 18 6.84 -4.30 11.55
CA GLN A 18 7.97 -4.40 10.60
C GLN A 18 7.48 -4.29 9.15
N PHE A 19 6.40 -5.00 8.80
CA PHE A 19 5.79 -4.93 7.48
C PHE A 19 5.28 -3.52 7.17
N TRP A 20 4.68 -2.87 8.15
CA TRP A 20 4.21 -1.50 8.01
C TRP A 20 5.35 -0.49 7.81
N ALA A 21 6.41 -0.59 8.61
CA ALA A 21 7.57 0.27 8.47
C ALA A 21 8.22 0.14 7.09
N ALA A 22 8.37 -1.09 6.58
CA ALA A 22 8.88 -1.35 5.24
C ALA A 22 7.94 -0.81 4.16
N THR A 23 6.62 -1.00 4.32
CA THR A 23 5.59 -0.48 3.42
C THR A 23 5.65 1.05 3.31
N ILE A 24 5.66 1.76 4.45
CA ILE A 24 5.76 3.22 4.51
C ILE A 24 7.04 3.70 3.83
N SER A 25 8.18 3.10 4.17
CA SER A 25 9.47 3.47 3.59
C SER A 25 9.44 3.37 2.07
N ALA A 26 9.00 2.24 1.54
CA ALA A 26 8.95 2.01 0.10
C ALA A 26 7.91 2.87 -0.62
N ALA A 27 6.73 3.08 -0.02
CA ALA A 27 5.66 3.86 -0.64
C ALA A 27 5.96 5.37 -0.64
N PHE A 28 6.58 5.90 0.42
CA PHE A 28 6.76 7.34 0.60
C PHE A 28 8.11 7.89 0.15
N ALA A 29 9.14 7.05 -0.04
CA ALA A 29 10.50 7.48 -0.36
C ALA A 29 10.62 8.51 -1.51
N ARG A 30 9.70 8.51 -2.48
CA ARG A 30 9.71 9.43 -3.64
C ARG A 30 8.39 10.16 -3.89
N ALA A 31 7.44 10.06 -2.96
CA ALA A 31 6.10 10.59 -3.17
C ALA A 31 5.94 12.04 -2.66
N TYR A 32 6.99 12.64 -2.09
CA TYR A 32 6.98 14.00 -1.51
C TYR A 32 5.75 14.27 -0.62
N VAL A 33 5.34 13.24 0.14
CA VAL A 33 4.06 13.20 0.87
C VAL A 33 4.00 14.28 1.95
N TYR A 34 5.14 14.74 2.44
CA TYR A 34 5.25 15.75 3.49
C TYR A 34 5.59 17.13 2.91
N THR A 35 4.67 17.70 2.13
CA THR A 35 4.77 19.08 1.64
C THR A 35 3.61 19.87 2.20
N SER A 36 3.86 20.75 3.18
CA SER A 36 2.84 21.68 3.68
C SER A 36 2.69 22.85 2.71
N GLU A 37 1.46 23.21 2.37
CA GLU A 37 1.15 24.35 1.48
C GLU A 37 1.72 25.69 1.98
N SER A 38 1.88 25.85 3.29
CA SER A 38 2.18 27.12 3.95
C SER A 38 3.65 27.31 4.34
N GLY A 39 4.56 26.45 3.87
CA GLY A 39 5.96 26.44 4.34
C GLY A 39 6.12 26.07 5.81
N VAL A 40 5.04 25.61 6.45
CA VAL A 40 5.01 25.18 7.86
C VAL A 40 5.71 23.83 7.98
N LYS A 41 6.85 23.82 8.67
CA LYS A 41 7.60 22.59 8.91
C LYS A 41 6.71 21.54 9.60
N ILE A 42 6.38 20.48 8.88
CA ILE A 42 5.64 19.32 9.42
C ILE A 42 6.51 18.66 10.50
N THR A 43 5.98 18.62 11.71
CA THR A 43 6.66 18.02 12.88
C THR A 43 6.71 16.50 12.77
N ASP A 44 7.69 15.88 13.44
CA ASP A 44 7.77 14.41 13.48
C ASP A 44 6.58 13.77 14.20
N LYS A 45 5.97 14.51 15.15
CA LYS A 45 4.71 14.10 15.79
C LYS A 45 3.59 13.98 14.76
N GLN A 46 3.38 15.01 13.93
CA GLN A 46 2.36 14.97 12.87
C GLN A 46 2.61 13.85 11.86
N LYS A 47 3.88 13.61 11.47
CA LYS A 47 4.23 12.49 10.58
C LYS A 47 3.92 11.14 11.22
N ASN A 48 4.16 10.98 12.52
CA ASN A 48 3.88 9.74 13.23
C ASN A 48 2.37 9.52 13.42
N ASP A 49 1.62 10.57 13.76
CA ASP A 49 0.16 10.49 13.91
C ASP A 49 -0.49 10.11 12.57
N PHE A 50 -0.02 10.69 11.48
CA PHE A 50 -0.40 10.29 10.12
C PHE A 50 -0.13 8.84 9.80
N LYS A 51 1.10 8.36 10.04
CA LYS A 51 1.46 6.96 9.80
C LYS A 51 0.61 5.99 10.61
N LYS A 52 0.21 6.38 11.84
CA LYS A 52 -0.67 5.58 12.70
C LYS A 52 -2.10 5.54 12.17
N ALA A 53 -2.65 6.68 11.75
CA ALA A 53 -3.99 6.73 11.17
C ALA A 53 -4.06 5.96 9.84
N LEU A 54 -3.05 6.15 8.99
CA LEU A 54 -2.92 5.40 7.75
C LEU A 54 -2.81 3.89 8.00
N PHE A 55 -2.05 3.48 9.01
CA PHE A 55 -1.99 2.06 9.42
C PHE A 55 -3.37 1.53 9.81
N LYS A 56 -4.16 2.29 10.58
CA LYS A 56 -5.53 1.91 10.96
C LYS A 56 -6.45 1.78 9.75
N CYS A 57 -6.39 2.71 8.79
CA CYS A 57 -7.18 2.61 7.55
C CYS A 57 -6.82 1.33 6.78
N VAL A 58 -5.52 1.02 6.64
CA VAL A 58 -5.05 -0.18 5.92
C VAL A 58 -5.43 -1.46 6.65
N GLU A 59 -5.14 -1.57 7.95
CA GLU A 59 -5.48 -2.76 8.75
C GLU A 59 -7.00 -2.99 8.78
N GLY A 60 -7.81 -1.94 8.93
CA GLY A 60 -9.26 -2.07 8.88
C GLY A 60 -9.75 -2.64 7.55
N LEU A 61 -9.20 -2.18 6.42
CA LEU A 61 -9.49 -2.75 5.11
C LEU A 61 -9.02 -4.20 4.99
N VAL A 62 -7.83 -4.54 5.47
CA VAL A 62 -7.30 -5.91 5.48
C VAL A 62 -8.22 -6.85 6.26
N GLU A 63 -8.60 -6.46 7.48
CA GLU A 63 -9.43 -7.27 8.37
C GLU A 63 -10.81 -7.56 7.78
N THR A 64 -11.41 -6.54 7.15
CA THR A 64 -12.77 -6.62 6.60
C THR A 64 -12.85 -7.25 5.22
N GLU A 65 -11.86 -7.01 4.37
CA GLU A 65 -11.92 -7.38 2.96
C GLU A 65 -10.98 -8.54 2.61
N TYR A 66 -9.78 -8.63 3.18
CA TYR A 66 -8.72 -9.48 2.61
C TYR A 66 -8.38 -10.74 3.41
N LEU A 67 -8.60 -10.77 4.73
CA LEU A 67 -8.17 -11.92 5.56
C LEU A 67 -8.76 -13.26 5.09
N ASN A 68 -10.06 -13.26 4.72
CA ASN A 68 -10.82 -14.48 4.50
C ASN A 68 -11.61 -14.54 3.18
N ARG A 69 -11.46 -13.53 2.31
CA ARG A 69 -12.20 -13.45 1.04
C ARG A 69 -11.24 -13.40 -0.15
N ASN A 70 -11.64 -14.07 -1.22
CA ASN A 70 -10.97 -13.94 -2.51
C ASN A 70 -11.56 -12.71 -3.23
N ILE A 71 -10.88 -11.57 -3.10
CA ILE A 71 -11.32 -10.28 -3.62
C ILE A 71 -11.01 -10.20 -5.12
N ASN A 72 -11.98 -9.79 -5.94
CA ASN A 72 -11.72 -9.59 -7.38
C ASN A 72 -11.11 -8.20 -7.65
N GLU A 73 -10.62 -7.98 -8.88
CA GLU A 73 -9.94 -6.73 -9.26
C GLU A 73 -10.81 -5.48 -9.09
N VAL A 74 -12.09 -5.56 -9.43
CA VAL A 74 -13.04 -4.43 -9.33
C VAL A 74 -13.25 -4.04 -7.86
N GLU A 75 -13.42 -5.02 -6.98
CA GLU A 75 -13.51 -4.79 -5.53
C GLU A 75 -12.19 -4.25 -4.97
N HIS A 76 -11.07 -4.79 -5.42
CA HIS A 76 -9.74 -4.36 -4.98
C HIS A 76 -9.47 -2.90 -5.32
N ILE A 77 -9.80 -2.47 -6.54
CA ILE A 77 -9.68 -1.08 -6.98
C ILE A 77 -10.54 -0.14 -6.12
N LYS A 78 -11.78 -0.53 -5.83
CA LYS A 78 -12.65 0.23 -4.90
C LYS A 78 -12.02 0.35 -3.52
N ASN A 79 -11.35 -0.70 -3.03
CA ASN A 79 -10.66 -0.65 -1.75
C ASN A 79 -9.43 0.29 -1.76
N ILE A 80 -8.74 0.42 -2.90
CA ILE A 80 -7.67 1.43 -3.07
C ILE A 80 -8.27 2.85 -3.00
N GLN A 81 -9.43 3.08 -3.62
CA GLN A 81 -10.12 4.38 -3.56
C GLN A 81 -10.59 4.70 -2.14
N LYS A 82 -11.20 3.74 -1.44
CA LYS A 82 -11.58 3.89 -0.02
C LYS A 82 -10.38 4.24 0.86
N LEU A 83 -9.22 3.63 0.63
CA LEU A 83 -7.99 3.99 1.35
C LEU A 83 -7.59 5.45 1.09
N GLN A 84 -7.66 5.89 -0.17
CA GLN A 84 -7.39 7.27 -0.54
C GLN A 84 -8.34 8.25 0.17
N GLU A 85 -9.64 7.94 0.20
CA GLU A 85 -10.68 8.74 0.86
C GLU A 85 -10.49 8.79 2.38
N CYS A 86 -10.25 7.65 3.03
CA CYS A 86 -9.98 7.53 4.47
C CYS A 86 -8.86 8.50 4.89
N VAL A 87 -7.80 8.53 4.10
CA VAL A 87 -6.60 9.31 4.41
C VAL A 87 -6.80 10.80 4.13
N ASN A 88 -7.48 11.13 3.03
CA ASN A 88 -7.71 12.52 2.65
C ASN A 88 -8.71 13.22 3.57
N ALA A 89 -9.69 12.51 4.13
CA ALA A 89 -10.64 13.07 5.08
C ALA A 89 -9.98 13.52 6.40
N GLU A 90 -9.00 12.76 6.90
CA GLU A 90 -8.41 12.98 8.24
C GLU A 90 -7.12 13.81 8.22
N HIS A 91 -6.41 13.86 7.09
CA HIS A 91 -5.02 14.34 7.05
C HIS A 91 -4.68 15.29 5.90
N ILE A 92 -5.66 15.94 5.29
CA ILE A 92 -5.42 16.86 4.16
C ILE A 92 -4.38 17.95 4.48
N SER A 93 -4.29 18.40 5.74
CA SER A 93 -3.39 19.47 6.20
C SER A 93 -1.89 19.14 6.16
N ILE A 94 -1.53 17.86 6.03
CA ILE A 94 -0.14 17.39 5.95
C ILE A 94 0.19 16.72 4.62
N LEU A 95 -0.79 16.64 3.73
CA LEU A 95 -0.68 16.09 2.39
C LEU A 95 -0.48 17.24 1.38
N PRO A 96 0.02 16.95 0.17
CA PRO A 96 0.00 17.92 -0.92
C PRO A 96 -1.44 18.35 -1.24
N GLU A 97 -1.63 19.48 -1.92
CA GLU A 97 -2.93 20.11 -2.29
C GLU A 97 -4.00 19.14 -2.85
N LYS A 98 -3.58 18.01 -3.44
CA LYS A 98 -4.47 16.99 -4.03
C LYS A 98 -4.66 15.74 -3.16
N GLY A 99 -4.22 15.78 -1.91
CA GLY A 99 -4.23 14.65 -0.99
C GLY A 99 -3.25 13.52 -1.39
N LEU A 100 -3.47 12.36 -0.81
CA LEU A 100 -2.80 11.12 -1.18
C LEU A 100 -3.18 10.77 -2.63
N LYS A 101 -2.18 10.60 -3.50
CA LYS A 101 -2.40 10.20 -4.90
C LYS A 101 -2.80 8.72 -4.97
N PHE A 102 -3.64 8.34 -5.93
CA PHE A 102 -4.04 6.95 -6.18
C PHE A 102 -2.84 6.01 -6.34
N GLY A 103 -1.81 6.44 -7.09
CA GLY A 103 -0.56 5.69 -7.26
C GLY A 103 0.20 5.39 -5.96
N VAL A 104 0.02 6.23 -4.92
CA VAL A 104 0.58 5.98 -3.58
C VAL A 104 -0.33 5.03 -2.80
N ALA A 105 -1.64 5.21 -2.87
CA ALA A 105 -2.61 4.32 -2.22
C ALA A 105 -2.50 2.87 -2.71
N GLN A 106 -2.43 2.63 -4.03
CA GLN A 106 -2.24 1.27 -4.57
C GLN A 106 -0.93 0.66 -4.09
N LYS A 107 0.16 1.45 -4.05
CA LYS A 107 1.47 0.95 -3.63
C LYS A 107 1.46 0.56 -2.16
N LEU A 108 0.86 1.38 -1.31
CA LEU A 108 0.71 1.10 0.12
C LEU A 108 -0.06 -0.19 0.35
N LEU A 109 -1.26 -0.29 -0.23
CA LEU A 109 -2.13 -1.45 -0.01
C LEU A 109 -1.49 -2.72 -0.56
N ASN A 110 -1.04 -2.72 -1.82
CA ASN A 110 -0.53 -3.93 -2.46
C ASN A 110 0.77 -4.43 -1.81
N LEU A 111 1.64 -3.52 -1.37
CA LEU A 111 2.88 -3.92 -0.71
C LEU A 111 2.61 -4.51 0.68
N TYR A 112 1.66 -3.95 1.43
CA TYR A 112 1.28 -4.50 2.72
C TYR A 112 0.60 -5.87 2.57
N LEU A 113 -0.31 -6.01 1.60
CA LEU A 113 -0.93 -7.29 1.26
C LEU A 113 0.11 -8.35 0.85
N LYS A 114 1.13 -7.96 0.09
CA LYS A 114 2.26 -8.84 -0.26
C LYS A 114 2.99 -9.36 0.98
N TYR A 115 3.30 -8.51 1.95
CA TYR A 115 3.94 -8.96 3.20
C TYR A 115 3.06 -9.94 3.99
N LEU A 116 1.77 -9.65 4.11
CA LEU A 116 0.83 -10.53 4.80
C LEU A 116 0.67 -11.87 4.09
N TRP A 117 0.59 -11.87 2.75
CA TRP A 117 0.51 -13.09 1.97
C TRP A 117 1.77 -13.94 2.08
N CYS A 118 2.95 -13.32 1.92
CA CYS A 118 4.25 -14.02 2.08
C CYS A 118 4.52 -14.51 3.52
N SER A 119 3.69 -14.13 4.49
CA SER A 119 3.76 -14.60 5.89
C SER A 119 2.57 -15.47 6.29
N ASP A 120 1.86 -16.03 5.30
CA ASP A 120 0.72 -16.92 5.48
C ASP A 120 -0.42 -16.32 6.32
N LYS A 121 -0.55 -14.99 6.32
CA LYS A 121 -1.62 -14.26 7.04
C LYS A 121 -2.85 -14.03 6.18
N LEU A 122 -2.74 -14.13 4.86
CA LEU A 122 -3.87 -14.07 3.93
C LEU A 122 -4.18 -15.46 3.39
N LYS A 123 -5.48 -15.82 3.38
CA LYS A 123 -5.93 -17.10 2.83
C LYS A 123 -5.82 -17.17 1.30
N TYR A 124 -5.94 -16.04 0.62
CA TYR A 124 -5.93 -15.93 -0.84
C TYR A 124 -4.82 -14.97 -1.28
N PRO A 125 -4.26 -15.16 -2.51
CA PRO A 125 -3.28 -14.24 -3.04
C PRO A 125 -3.86 -12.82 -3.21
N PRO A 126 -3.05 -11.76 -3.03
CA PRO A 126 -3.46 -10.42 -3.34
C PRO A 126 -3.93 -10.31 -4.81
N PRO A 127 -4.99 -9.55 -5.11
CA PRO A 127 -5.50 -9.48 -6.48
C PRO A 127 -4.50 -8.84 -7.44
N HIS A 128 -3.82 -7.78 -6.98
CA HIS A 128 -2.80 -7.04 -7.70
C HIS A 128 -1.48 -7.02 -6.91
N PHE A 129 -0.43 -6.51 -7.54
CA PHE A 129 0.91 -6.38 -6.97
C PHE A 129 1.35 -4.92 -6.83
N PRO A 130 2.31 -4.60 -5.94
CA PRO A 130 2.81 -3.24 -5.83
C PRO A 130 3.57 -2.84 -7.10
N LEU A 131 3.14 -1.75 -7.74
CA LEU A 131 3.95 -1.12 -8.77
C LEU A 131 5.09 -0.36 -8.10
N ASP A 132 6.15 -1.08 -7.73
CA ASP A 132 7.36 -0.53 -7.12
C ASP A 132 8.44 -0.15 -8.15
N ARG A 133 9.59 0.35 -7.68
CA ARG A 133 10.67 0.82 -8.56
C ARG A 133 11.23 -0.32 -9.41
N LEU A 134 11.42 -1.51 -8.84
CA LEU A 134 12.03 -2.63 -9.56
C LEU A 134 11.10 -3.10 -10.67
N ILE A 135 9.80 -3.17 -10.40
CA ILE A 135 8.80 -3.48 -11.44
C ILE A 135 8.72 -2.35 -12.48
N GLN A 136 8.68 -1.09 -12.04
CA GLN A 136 8.60 0.06 -12.94
C GLN A 136 9.82 0.17 -13.86
N GLU A 137 11.03 0.21 -13.33
CA GLU A 137 12.24 0.48 -14.13
C GLU A 137 12.56 -0.63 -15.13
N ASN A 138 12.16 -1.86 -14.83
CA ASN A 138 12.41 -3.00 -15.72
C ASN A 138 11.27 -3.29 -16.70
N ASN A 139 10.07 -2.69 -16.54
CA ASN A 139 8.90 -3.07 -17.33
C ASN A 139 7.99 -1.91 -17.77
N ILE A 140 8.17 -0.70 -17.23
CA ILE A 140 7.31 0.45 -17.49
C ILE A 140 8.19 1.64 -17.90
N GLN A 141 8.07 2.09 -19.16
CA GLN A 141 8.76 3.30 -19.65
C GLN A 141 8.07 4.62 -19.25
N VAL A 142 6.98 4.55 -18.49
CA VAL A 142 6.20 5.73 -18.04
C VAL A 142 6.67 6.13 -16.64
N ASN A 143 6.93 7.43 -16.43
CA ASN A 143 7.22 8.01 -15.11
C ASN A 143 6.01 7.89 -14.17
N TRP A 144 5.83 6.74 -13.52
CA TRP A 144 4.68 6.42 -12.66
C TRP A 144 4.47 7.39 -11.49
N THR A 145 5.54 8.04 -11.02
CA THR A 145 5.49 9.04 -9.93
C THR A 145 5.02 10.43 -10.38
N ASP A 146 5.04 10.70 -11.69
CA ASP A 146 4.61 11.95 -12.28
C ASP A 146 3.37 11.74 -13.17
N LEU A 147 2.31 12.51 -12.88
CA LEU A 147 1.07 12.66 -13.65
C LEU A 147 0.00 11.56 -13.52
N LYS A 148 -1.14 11.97 -12.95
CA LYS A 148 -2.50 11.56 -13.35
C LYS A 148 -2.78 10.06 -13.51
N CYS A 149 -2.16 9.20 -12.69
CA CYS A 149 -2.56 7.79 -12.68
C CYS A 149 -3.87 7.65 -11.92
N ASP A 150 -4.97 7.60 -12.66
CA ASP A 150 -6.29 7.22 -12.16
C ASP A 150 -6.45 5.68 -12.18
N GLU A 151 -7.60 5.22 -11.70
CA GLU A 151 -8.00 3.81 -11.70
C GLU A 151 -7.85 3.14 -13.07
N LYS A 152 -8.22 3.85 -14.14
CA LYS A 152 -8.23 3.30 -15.49
C LYS A 152 -6.81 3.05 -15.96
N LYS A 153 -5.93 4.05 -15.82
CA LYS A 153 -4.52 3.92 -16.20
C LYS A 153 -3.81 2.84 -15.37
N TYR A 154 -4.16 2.72 -14.10
CA TYR A 154 -3.66 1.65 -13.25
C TYR A 154 -4.07 0.26 -13.74
N SER A 155 -5.35 0.08 -14.08
CA SER A 155 -5.87 -1.19 -14.58
C SER A 155 -5.23 -1.59 -15.91
N GLU A 156 -5.01 -0.63 -16.81
CA GLU A 156 -4.27 -0.84 -18.06
C GLU A 156 -2.86 -1.37 -17.79
N VAL A 157 -2.10 -0.68 -16.92
CA VAL A 157 -0.72 -1.05 -16.62
C VAL A 157 -0.61 -2.42 -15.95
N ILE A 158 -1.50 -2.72 -15.00
CA ILE A 158 -1.52 -4.02 -14.31
C ILE A 158 -1.77 -5.16 -15.31
N ASN A 159 -2.71 -4.98 -16.24
CA ASN A 159 -3.04 -5.99 -17.24
C ASN A 159 -1.98 -6.11 -18.34
N ASP A 160 -1.32 -5.02 -18.72
CA ASP A 160 -0.22 -5.03 -19.69
C ASP A 160 1.00 -5.80 -19.15
N LEU A 161 1.29 -5.64 -17.84
CA LEU A 161 2.38 -6.34 -17.17
C LEU A 161 2.08 -7.83 -16.96
N CYS A 162 0.83 -8.16 -16.62
CA CYS A 162 0.41 -9.54 -16.38
C CYS A 162 -0.97 -9.81 -16.98
N LYS A 163 -0.98 -10.50 -18.13
CA LYS A 163 -2.18 -10.85 -18.91
C LYS A 163 -2.92 -12.10 -18.41
N GLY A 164 -2.33 -12.85 -17.48
CA GLY A 164 -2.90 -14.08 -16.93
C GLY A 164 -3.50 -13.92 -15.54
N GLU A 165 -4.10 -15.00 -15.04
CA GLU A 165 -4.41 -15.16 -13.62
C GLU A 165 -3.11 -15.29 -12.80
N GLY A 166 -3.16 -14.93 -11.52
CA GLY A 166 -2.00 -15.01 -10.62
C GLY A 166 -1.04 -13.82 -10.71
N LYS A 167 -1.59 -12.60 -10.66
CA LYS A 167 -0.80 -11.35 -10.76
C LYS A 167 0.21 -11.21 -9.62
N ALA A 168 -0.16 -11.56 -8.40
CA ALA A 168 0.73 -11.50 -7.24
C ALA A 168 1.86 -12.54 -7.32
N GLU A 169 1.56 -13.76 -7.79
CA GLU A 169 2.52 -14.82 -8.05
C GLU A 169 3.53 -14.41 -9.12
N TRP A 170 3.03 -13.88 -10.25
CA TRP A 170 3.86 -13.37 -11.33
C TRP A 170 4.84 -12.32 -10.81
N GLU A 171 4.36 -11.33 -10.06
CA GLU A 171 5.21 -10.28 -9.52
C GLU A 171 6.23 -10.83 -8.53
N LEU A 172 5.85 -11.75 -7.64
CA LEU A 172 6.76 -12.32 -6.65
C LEU A 172 7.92 -13.07 -7.32
N VAL A 173 7.64 -13.86 -8.36
CA VAL A 173 8.67 -14.54 -9.17
C VAL A 173 9.57 -13.52 -9.87
N LYS A 174 8.97 -12.50 -10.50
CA LYS A 174 9.70 -11.44 -11.22
C LYS A 174 10.60 -10.65 -10.27
N TYR A 175 10.07 -10.20 -9.14
CA TYR A 175 10.80 -9.48 -8.10
C TYR A 175 12.02 -10.26 -7.63
N ASN A 176 11.84 -11.55 -7.31
CA ASN A 176 12.93 -12.41 -6.87
C ASN A 176 13.98 -12.64 -7.97
N SER A 177 13.59 -12.60 -9.24
CA SER A 177 14.55 -12.71 -10.36
C SER A 177 15.49 -11.52 -10.48
N PHE A 178 15.09 -10.32 -10.02
CA PHE A 178 15.96 -9.14 -10.01
C PHE A 178 17.00 -9.15 -8.89
N LEU A 179 16.84 -10.04 -7.91
CA LEU A 179 17.74 -10.16 -6.75
C LEU A 179 18.73 -11.32 -6.87
N ARG A 180 18.61 -12.13 -7.91
CA ARG A 180 19.50 -13.26 -8.21
C ARG A 180 20.47 -12.88 -9.32
#